data_AF-A0A929HBS0-F1
#
_entry.id   AF-A0A929HBS0-F1
#
_cell.length_a   1.000
_cell.length_b   1.000
_cell.length_c   1.000
_cell.angle_alpha   90.00
_cell.angle_beta   90.00
_cell.angle_gamma   90.00
#
_symmetry.space_group_name_H-M   'P 1'
#
loop_
_entity.id
_entity.type
_entity.pdbx_description
1 polymer ?
#
loop_
_entity_poly.entity_id
_entity_poly.type
_entity_poly.pdbx_seq_one_letter_code
_entity_poly.pdbx_strand_id
1 'polypeptide(L)'
;MKLSLAIGLILLLVLTTGLMGQYYSSDSKKAIKRFKEARTCLEQLDNACVEESLLKAIKADNQFIEAYQMLAQLCYEQGRLNEAISYYAHTLEIDPEGNPEGYRLLAGLKLMAGEYAGALQLVERYLAFPPEKVKNPSRGA
;
A
#
# COMPACT_ATOMS: atom_id res chain seq x y z
N MET A 1 43.09 0.92 20.49
CA MET A 1 41.86 1.52 21.06
C MET A 1 40.87 2.09 20.05
N LYS A 2 41.26 2.54 18.84
CA LYS A 2 40.31 3.13 17.88
C LYS A 2 39.52 2.09 17.04
N LEU A 3 40.10 0.90 16.79
CA LEU A 3 39.51 -0.12 15.91
C LEU A 3 38.37 -0.91 16.59
N SER A 4 38.50 -1.23 17.88
CA SER A 4 37.46 -1.93 18.66
C SER A 4 36.21 -1.07 18.88
N LEU A 5 36.37 0.25 19.02
CA LEU A 5 35.26 1.20 19.13
C LEU A 5 34.49 1.34 17.81
N ALA A 6 35.21 1.33 16.68
CA ALA A 6 34.60 1.39 15.34
C ALA A 6 33.79 0.14 15.01
N ILE A 7 34.29 -1.05 15.37
CA ILE A 7 33.56 -2.32 15.17
C ILE A 7 32.30 -2.38 16.04
N GLY A 8 32.38 -1.91 17.29
CA GLY A 8 31.21 -1.80 18.17
C GLY A 8 30.14 -0.83 17.65
N LEU A 9 30.55 0.30 17.08
CA LEU A 9 29.63 1.28 16.48
C LEU A 9 28.94 0.74 15.22
N ILE A 10 29.68 0.03 14.37
CA ILE A 10 29.13 -0.61 13.16
C ILE A 10 28.12 -1.71 13.54
N LEU A 11 28.44 -2.54 14.54
CA LEU A 11 27.52 -3.58 15.03
C LEU A 11 26.24 -2.97 15.64
N LEU A 12 26.34 -1.85 16.36
CA LEU A 12 25.18 -1.13 16.91
C LEU A 12 24.28 -0.57 15.79
N LEU A 13 24.87 0.00 14.74
CA LEU A 13 24.14 0.53 13.57
C LEU A 13 23.51 -0.58 12.71
N VAL A 14 24.13 -1.76 12.64
CA VAL A 14 23.54 -2.94 11.97
C VAL A 14 22.39 -3.51 12.81
N LEU A 15 22.49 -3.47 14.15
CA LEU A 15 21.42 -3.92 15.04
C LEU A 15 20.18 -3.01 14.95
N THR A 16 20.36 -1.69 14.82
CA THR A 16 19.24 -0.74 14.70
C THR A 16 18.59 -0.79 13.32
N THR A 17 19.37 -1.03 12.24
CA THR A 17 18.80 -1.22 10.90
C THR A 17 18.06 -2.55 10.77
N GLY A 18 18.47 -3.61 11.49
CA GLY A 18 17.78 -4.90 11.54
C GLY A 18 16.43 -4.90 12.28
N LEU A 19 16.09 -3.81 12.99
CA LEU A 19 14.86 -3.68 13.78
C LEU A 19 13.76 -2.84 13.10
N MET A 20 13.98 -2.36 11.88
CA MET A 20 12.91 -1.78 11.08
C MET A 20 12.01 -2.91 10.55
N GLY A 21 11.22 -3.52 11.44
CA GLY A 21 10.08 -4.33 11.04
C GLY A 21 9.20 -3.48 10.12
N GLN A 22 8.66 -4.09 9.06
CA GLN A 22 7.70 -3.39 8.23
C GLN A 22 6.53 -2.94 9.10
N TYR A 23 6.33 -1.62 9.17
CA TYR A 23 5.19 -1.01 9.83
C TYR A 23 3.97 -1.24 8.95
N TYR A 24 2.97 -1.94 9.49
CA TYR A 24 1.68 -2.15 8.85
C TYR A 24 0.66 -1.20 9.46
N SER A 25 -0.34 -0.79 8.69
CA SER A 25 -1.49 -0.04 9.22
C SER A 25 -2.33 -0.83 10.25
N SER A 26 -2.20 -2.16 10.27
CA SER A 26 -2.90 -3.06 11.19
C SER A 26 -1.99 -3.56 12.31
N ASP A 27 -2.45 -3.50 13.56
CA ASP A 27 -1.81 -4.17 14.71
C ASP A 27 -2.29 -5.62 14.91
N SER A 28 -3.29 -6.07 14.15
CA SER A 28 -3.85 -7.43 14.24
C SER A 28 -2.83 -8.47 13.79
N LYS A 29 -2.23 -9.19 14.75
CA LYS A 29 -1.32 -10.33 14.47
C LYS A 29 -1.93 -11.34 13.52
N LYS A 30 -3.24 -11.56 13.62
CA LYS A 30 -3.98 -12.47 12.75
C LYS A 30 -4.05 -11.91 11.32
N ALA A 31 -4.39 -10.63 11.15
CA ALA A 31 -4.44 -10.01 9.83
C ALA A 31 -3.04 -9.96 9.19
N ILE A 32 -2.02 -9.53 9.94
CA ILE A 32 -0.62 -9.52 9.49
C ILE A 32 -0.14 -10.91 9.07
N LYS A 33 -0.51 -11.97 9.81
CA LYS A 33 -0.18 -13.35 9.43
C LYS A 33 -0.76 -13.70 8.06
N ARG A 34 -2.03 -13.38 7.81
CA ARG A 34 -2.72 -13.63 6.54
C ARG A 34 -2.14 -12.79 5.39
N PHE A 35 -1.76 -11.55 5.67
CA PHE A 35 -1.08 -10.70 4.68
C PHE A 35 0.30 -11.24 4.30
N LYS A 36 1.08 -11.73 5.27
CA LYS A 36 2.36 -12.40 4.98
C LYS A 36 2.17 -13.68 4.16
N GLU A 37 1.13 -14.47 4.45
CA GLU A 37 0.73 -15.63 3.64
C GLU A 37 0.46 -15.23 2.18
N ALA A 38 -0.29 -14.13 1.96
CA ALA A 38 -0.52 -13.59 0.62
C ALA A 38 0.80 -13.24 -0.11
N ARG A 39 1.76 -12.64 0.59
CA ARG A 39 3.08 -12.32 0.00
C ARG A 39 3.89 -13.55 -0.37
N THR A 40 3.84 -14.61 0.44
CA THR A 40 4.46 -15.90 0.07
C THR A 40 3.79 -16.50 -1.16
N CYS A 41 2.46 -16.41 -1.28
CA CYS A 41 1.76 -16.88 -2.47
C CYS A 41 2.08 -16.05 -3.73
N LEU A 42 2.40 -14.76 -3.58
CA LEU A 42 2.87 -13.92 -4.68
C LEU A 42 4.21 -14.40 -5.24
N GLU A 43 5.14 -14.83 -4.38
CA GLU A 43 6.42 -15.43 -4.81
C GLU A 43 6.22 -16.73 -5.60
N GLN A 44 5.09 -17.42 -5.36
CA GLN A 44 4.69 -18.63 -6.07
C GLN A 44 3.84 -18.36 -7.31
N LEU A 45 3.53 -17.09 -7.59
CA LEU A 45 2.62 -16.66 -8.65
C LEU A 45 1.20 -17.27 -8.55
N ASP A 46 0.79 -17.66 -7.33
CA ASP A 46 -0.54 -18.19 -7.06
C ASP A 46 -1.52 -17.07 -6.71
N ASN A 47 -2.10 -16.46 -7.74
CA ASN A 47 -3.05 -15.36 -7.59
C ASN A 47 -4.30 -15.73 -6.79
N ALA A 48 -4.75 -17.00 -6.83
CA ALA A 48 -5.90 -17.45 -6.07
C ALA A 48 -5.59 -17.48 -4.58
N CYS A 49 -4.43 -18.02 -4.21
CA CYS A 49 -3.96 -17.97 -2.82
C CYS A 49 -3.73 -16.52 -2.34
N VAL A 50 -3.17 -15.65 -3.20
CA VAL A 50 -2.98 -14.23 -2.86
C VAL A 50 -4.32 -13.59 -2.49
N GLU A 51 -5.32 -13.70 -3.36
CA GLU A 51 -6.63 -13.11 -3.11
C GLU A 51 -7.29 -13.67 -1.85
N GLU A 52 -7.32 -14.99 -1.70
CA GLU A 52 -7.91 -15.65 -0.53
C GLU A 52 -7.25 -15.19 0.78
N SER A 53 -5.92 -15.09 0.79
CA SER A 53 -5.15 -14.69 1.95
C SER A 53 -5.38 -13.21 2.30
N LEU A 54 -5.47 -12.33 1.30
CA LEU A 54 -5.80 -10.92 1.52
C LEU A 54 -7.24 -10.72 2.03
N LEU A 55 -8.21 -11.46 1.48
CA LEU A 55 -9.59 -11.46 1.97
C LEU A 55 -9.68 -11.90 3.44
N LYS A 56 -8.89 -12.92 3.83
CA LYS A 56 -8.77 -13.33 5.24
C LYS A 56 -8.09 -12.26 6.10
N ALA A 57 -7.17 -11.47 5.54
CA ALA A 57 -6.52 -10.36 6.25
C ALA A 57 -7.52 -9.24 6.55
N ILE A 58 -8.25 -8.74 5.55
CA ILE A 58 -9.24 -7.67 5.75
C ILE A 58 -10.44 -8.11 6.60
N LYS A 59 -10.76 -9.42 6.60
CA LYS A 59 -11.75 -9.99 7.52
C LYS A 59 -11.27 -10.00 8.97
N ALA A 60 -9.96 -10.13 9.19
CA ALA A 60 -9.37 -10.12 10.52
C ALA A 60 -9.10 -8.69 11.04
N ASP A 61 -8.89 -7.74 10.14
CA ASP A 61 -8.79 -6.31 10.41
C ASP A 61 -9.25 -5.52 9.19
N ASN A 62 -10.42 -4.87 9.28
CA ASN A 62 -11.01 -4.15 8.17
C ASN A 62 -10.39 -2.75 7.96
N GLN A 63 -9.39 -2.37 8.74
CA GLN A 63 -8.62 -1.14 8.55
C GLN A 63 -7.21 -1.40 7.98
N PHE A 64 -6.93 -2.62 7.52
CA PHE A 64 -5.62 -2.99 6.98
C PHE A 64 -5.40 -2.45 5.56
N ILE A 65 -4.90 -1.22 5.46
CA ILE A 65 -4.67 -0.47 4.22
C ILE A 65 -3.86 -1.26 3.19
N GLU A 66 -2.73 -1.86 3.58
CA GLU A 66 -1.86 -2.58 2.66
C GLU A 66 -2.56 -3.80 2.03
N ALA A 67 -3.45 -4.47 2.78
CA ALA A 67 -4.21 -5.59 2.26
C ALA A 67 -5.22 -5.16 1.18
N TYR A 68 -5.92 -4.04 1.41
CA TYR A 68 -6.80 -3.44 0.40
C TYR A 68 -6.04 -2.96 -0.83
N GLN A 69 -4.87 -2.34 -0.66
CA GLN A 69 -4.03 -1.92 -1.78
C GLN A 69 -3.59 -3.11 -2.64
N MET A 70 -3.16 -4.21 -2.03
CA MET A 70 -2.78 -5.42 -2.76
C MET A 70 -3.98 -6.07 -3.47
N LEU A 71 -5.17 -6.10 -2.86
CA LEU A 71 -6.39 -6.57 -3.52
C LEU A 71 -6.74 -5.71 -4.73
N ALA A 72 -6.63 -4.38 -4.59
CA ALA A 72 -6.92 -3.46 -5.66
C ALA A 72 -5.97 -3.64 -6.85
N GLN A 73 -4.67 -3.79 -6.58
CA GLN A 73 -3.67 -4.09 -7.60
C GLN A 73 -3.94 -5.42 -8.32
N LEU A 74 -4.24 -6.48 -7.56
CA LEU A 74 -4.56 -7.79 -8.14
C LEU A 74 -5.82 -7.73 -9.02
N CYS A 75 -6.86 -7.03 -8.57
CA CYS A 75 -8.08 -6.84 -9.36
C CYS A 75 -7.80 -6.05 -10.63
N TYR A 76 -6.99 -4.99 -10.56
CA TYR A 76 -6.59 -4.20 -11.71
C TYR A 76 -5.84 -5.04 -12.75
N GLU A 77 -4.86 -5.84 -12.33
CA GLU A 77 -4.08 -6.73 -13.21
C GLU A 77 -4.95 -7.79 -13.90
N GLN A 78 -6.06 -8.18 -13.27
CA GLN A 78 -7.03 -9.12 -13.82
C GLN A 78 -8.15 -8.45 -14.63
N GLY A 79 -8.12 -7.13 -14.79
CA GLY A 79 -9.16 -6.37 -15.49
C GLY A 79 -10.47 -6.20 -14.71
N ARG A 80 -10.51 -6.58 -13.43
CA ARG A 80 -11.65 -6.40 -12.52
C ARG A 80 -11.68 -4.96 -11.99
N LEU A 81 -11.89 -4.02 -12.90
CA LEU A 81 -11.69 -2.60 -12.67
C LEU A 81 -12.59 -2.02 -11.56
N ASN A 82 -13.85 -2.45 -11.49
CA ASN A 82 -14.80 -1.99 -10.47
C ASN A 82 -14.39 -2.43 -9.05
N GLU A 83 -13.87 -3.66 -8.90
CA GLU A 83 -13.38 -4.16 -7.62
C GLU A 83 -12.11 -3.41 -7.21
N ALA A 84 -11.21 -3.15 -8.16
CA ALA A 84 -10.01 -2.35 -7.91
C ALA A 84 -10.37 -0.94 -7.40
N ILE A 85 -11.34 -0.28 -8.03
CA ILE A 85 -11.87 1.02 -7.58
C ILE A 85 -12.41 0.92 -6.17
N SER A 86 -13.23 -0.09 -5.87
CA SER A 86 -13.83 -0.28 -4.55
C SER A 86 -12.78 -0.48 -3.46
N TYR A 87 -11.78 -1.33 -3.69
CA TYR A 87 -10.74 -1.59 -2.71
C TYR A 87 -9.83 -0.38 -2.49
N TYR A 88 -9.45 0.36 -3.54
CA TYR A 88 -8.69 1.60 -3.38
C TYR A 88 -9.50 2.69 -2.68
N ALA A 89 -10.77 2.87 -3.02
CA ALA A 89 -11.64 3.84 -2.37
C ALA A 89 -11.68 3.62 -0.84
N HIS A 90 -11.76 2.36 -0.42
CA HIS A 90 -11.76 2.03 1.01
C HIS A 90 -10.45 2.41 1.72
N THR A 91 -9.31 2.37 1.04
CA THR A 91 -8.04 2.86 1.62
C THR A 91 -8.10 4.35 1.97
N LEU A 92 -8.80 5.14 1.15
CA LEU A 92 -8.98 6.58 1.37
C LEU A 92 -10.06 6.87 2.42
N GLU A 93 -10.98 5.94 2.68
CA GLU A 93 -11.92 6.02 3.80
C GLU A 93 -11.23 5.79 5.14
N ILE A 94 -10.26 4.86 5.18
CA ILE A 94 -9.49 4.53 6.39
C ILE A 94 -8.54 5.67 6.77
N ASP A 95 -7.75 6.16 5.81
CA ASP A 95 -6.80 7.25 6.02
C ASP A 95 -6.85 8.26 4.86
N PRO A 96 -7.75 9.25 4.94
CA PRO A 96 -7.92 10.25 3.89
C PRO A 96 -6.72 11.19 3.71
N GLU A 97 -5.78 11.26 4.65
CA GLU A 97 -4.74 12.31 4.72
C GLU A 97 -3.30 11.78 4.71
N GLY A 98 -3.11 10.49 5.01
CA GLY A 98 -1.79 9.87 5.10
C GLY A 98 -1.26 9.33 3.78
N ASN A 99 -2.11 9.14 2.76
CA ASN A 99 -1.66 8.69 1.45
C ASN A 99 -2.28 9.49 0.28
N PRO A 100 -1.78 10.71 -0.01
CA PRO A 100 -2.22 11.50 -1.15
C PRO A 100 -2.15 10.72 -2.47
N GLU A 101 -1.12 9.88 -2.64
CA GLU A 101 -0.93 9.08 -3.85
C GLU A 101 -2.10 8.14 -4.14
N GLY A 102 -2.84 7.69 -3.11
CA GLY A 102 -4.06 6.91 -3.27
C GLY A 102 -5.14 7.63 -4.09
N TYR A 103 -5.27 8.96 -3.96
CA TYR A 103 -6.21 9.75 -4.76
C TYR A 103 -5.81 9.75 -6.24
N ARG A 104 -4.51 9.88 -6.53
CA ARG A 104 -3.98 9.84 -7.91
C ARG A 104 -4.21 8.48 -8.56
N LEU A 105 -3.97 7.40 -7.82
CA LEU A 105 -4.17 6.03 -8.29
C LEU A 105 -5.65 5.74 -8.55
N LEU A 106 -6.54 6.08 -7.61
CA LEU A 106 -7.98 5.91 -7.77
C LEU A 106 -8.53 6.75 -8.94
N ALA A 107 -8.02 7.97 -9.14
CA ALA A 107 -8.37 8.78 -10.30
C ALA A 107 -8.01 8.07 -11.61
N GLY A 108 -6.82 7.47 -11.70
CA GLY A 108 -6.39 6.69 -12.86
C GLY A 108 -7.33 5.52 -13.15
N LEU A 109 -7.74 4.77 -12.11
CA LEU A 109 -8.71 3.67 -12.26
C LEU A 109 -10.08 4.19 -12.73
N LYS A 110 -10.57 5.30 -12.18
CA LYS A 110 -11.82 5.91 -12.62
C LYS A 110 -11.76 6.43 -14.06
N LEU A 111 -10.63 6.96 -14.51
CA LEU A 111 -10.42 7.33 -15.92
C LEU A 111 -10.52 6.12 -16.84
N MET A 112 -9.88 5.00 -16.47
CA MET A 112 -9.96 3.75 -17.22
C MET A 112 -11.40 3.19 -17.27
N ALA A 113 -12.20 3.44 -16.23
CA ALA A 113 -13.61 3.08 -16.17
C ALA A 113 -14.54 4.05 -16.93
N GLY A 114 -14.01 5.16 -17.46
CA GLY A 114 -14.82 6.22 -18.08
C GLY A 114 -15.56 7.14 -17.09
N GLU A 115 -15.26 7.04 -15.80
CA GLU A 115 -15.86 7.86 -14.73
C GLU A 115 -15.13 9.20 -14.58
N TYR A 116 -15.15 10.03 -15.62
CA TYR A 116 -14.36 11.26 -15.71
C TYR A 116 -14.66 12.28 -14.60
N ALA A 117 -15.94 12.45 -14.24
CA ALA A 117 -16.34 13.41 -13.19
C ALA A 117 -15.77 13.01 -11.82
N GLY A 118 -15.81 11.72 -11.48
CA GLY A 118 -15.23 11.21 -10.23
C GLY A 118 -13.71 11.27 -10.24
N ALA A 119 -13.08 10.99 -11.38
CA ALA A 119 -11.63 11.14 -11.53
C ALA A 119 -11.18 12.59 -11.32
N LEU A 120 -11.91 13.57 -11.88
CA LEU A 120 -11.58 14.99 -11.73
C LEU A 120 -11.59 15.41 -10.25
N GLN A 121 -12.63 15.04 -9.50
CA GLN A 121 -12.72 15.36 -8.07
C GLN A 121 -11.54 14.78 -7.27
N LEU A 122 -11.10 13.56 -7.61
CA LEU A 122 -9.95 12.93 -6.96
C LEU A 122 -8.63 13.64 -7.30
N VAL A 123 -8.46 14.09 -8.55
CA VAL A 123 -7.29 14.86 -8.95
C VAL A 123 -7.27 16.23 -8.26
N GLU A 124 -8.40 16.92 -8.18
CA GLU A 124 -8.52 18.18 -7.44
C GLU A 124 -8.15 18.00 -5.98
N ARG A 125 -8.62 16.91 -5.36
CA ARG A 125 -8.25 16.55 -3.99
C ARG A 125 -6.76 16.24 -3.85
N TYR A 126 -6.16 15.52 -4.78
CA TYR A 126 -4.72 15.25 -4.82
C TYR A 126 -3.90 16.54 -4.89
N LEU A 127 -4.30 17.48 -5.77
CA LEU A 127 -3.60 18.76 -5.96
C LEU A 127 -3.76 19.72 -4.78
N ALA A 128 -4.75 19.51 -3.92
CA ALA A 128 -4.96 20.30 -2.70
C ALA A 128 -4.00 19.91 -1.55
N PHE A 129 -3.29 18.78 -1.65
CA PHE A 129 -2.31 18.39 -0.63
C PHE A 129 -1.06 19.28 -0.67
N PRO A 130 -0.40 19.52 0.48
CA PRO A 130 0.88 20.20 0.53
C PRO A 130 1.91 19.56 -0.42
N PRO A 131 2.70 20.34 -1.17
CA PRO A 131 3.70 19.82 -2.11
C PRO A 131 4.67 18.79 -1.52
N GLU A 132 4.97 18.88 -0.22
CA GLU A 132 5.86 17.94 0.49
C GLU A 132 5.25 16.54 0.65
N LYS A 133 3.92 16.45 0.71
CA LYS A 133 3.19 15.19 0.89
C LYS A 133 2.95 14.47 -0.44
N VAL A 134 2.94 15.20 -1.55
CA VAL A 134 2.77 14.63 -2.89
C VAL A 134 4.13 14.35 -3.50
N LYS A 135 4.38 13.09 -3.88
CA LYS A 135 5.56 12.78 -4.68
C LYS A 135 5.30 13.36 -6.06
N ASN A 136 5.93 14.48 -6.37
CA ASN A 136 5.95 14.97 -7.74
C ASN A 136 6.75 13.93 -8.55
N PRO A 137 6.14 13.16 -9.46
CA PRO A 137 6.94 12.41 -10.41
C PRO A 137 7.70 13.49 -11.17
N SER A 138 9.00 13.60 -10.88
CA SER A 138 9.93 14.50 -11.56
C SER A 138 9.52 14.55 -13.02
N ARG A 139 9.18 15.76 -13.52
CA ARG A 139 8.96 16.04 -14.94
C ARG A 139 9.96 15.18 -15.71
N GLY A 140 9.47 14.21 -16.46
CA GLY A 140 10.34 13.29 -17.18
C GLY A 140 11.30 14.08 -18.06
N ALA A 141 12.60 13.89 -17.84
CA ALA A 141 13.73 14.02 -18.77
C ALA A 141 15.02 13.88 -17.97
#